data_AF-U2YQL7-F1
#
_entry.id   AF-U2YQL7-F1
#
_cell.length_a   1.000
_cell.length_b   1.000
_cell.length_c   1.000
_cell.angle_alpha   90.00
_cell.angle_beta   90.00
_cell.angle_gamma   90.00
#
_symmetry.space_group_name_H-M   'P 1'
#
loop_
_entity.id
_entity.type
_entity.pdbx_description
1 polymer ?
#
loop_
_entity_poly.entity_id
_entity_poly.type
_entity_poly.pdbx_seq_one_letter_code
_entity_poly.pdbx_strand_id
1 'polypeptide(L)'
;MAAIGSIDRFSSPQKLVSYFGLNPRVRQSGLGPAHHGRISKAGRSHARAMLVEAAWAAAKAPGPLRAFFIRIRARRGHQIAVVAMARKLATLCWHMLTKCEDYHWARPSLVIHKRRAMELAAGQPQKKGNKRGASYAYNVKELRQREAQVAEQAERSYEHFVAVWQPRPPKHGVGCAAASNRQGLDGLPGDASSRRATLRHEVGRTPKG
;
A
#
# COMPACT_ATOMS: atom_id res chain seq x y z
N MET A 1 -6.79 23.40 -4.46
CA MET A 1 -7.97 22.57 -4.12
C MET A 1 -9.15 22.65 -5.12
N ALA A 2 -8.98 23.22 -6.32
CA ALA A 2 -10.11 23.55 -7.20
C ALA A 2 -10.66 22.41 -8.11
N ALA A 3 -10.13 21.18 -8.05
CA ALA A 3 -10.56 20.11 -8.96
C ALA A 3 -11.40 18.99 -8.33
N ILE A 4 -11.25 18.77 -7.03
CA ILE A 4 -11.86 17.64 -6.31
C ILE A 4 -13.01 18.13 -5.42
N GLY A 5 -12.87 19.31 -4.79
CA GLY A 5 -13.77 19.77 -3.73
C GLY A 5 -13.49 19.03 -2.42
N SER A 6 -14.54 18.80 -1.61
CA SER A 6 -14.48 17.89 -0.45
C SER A 6 -14.35 16.43 -0.91
N ILE A 7 -13.52 15.64 -0.24
CA ILE A 7 -13.31 14.22 -0.59
C ILE A 7 -14.55 13.36 -0.24
N ASP A 8 -15.36 13.81 0.71
CA ASP A 8 -16.54 13.12 1.25
C ASP A 8 -17.64 12.92 0.20
N ARG A 9 -17.63 13.71 -0.88
CA ARG A 9 -18.54 13.52 -2.02
C ARG A 9 -18.33 12.18 -2.74
N PHE A 10 -17.17 11.55 -2.56
CA PHE A 10 -16.86 10.26 -3.16
C PHE A 10 -17.02 9.15 -2.11
N SER A 11 -18.12 8.41 -2.19
CA SER A 11 -18.41 7.30 -1.28
C SER A 11 -17.43 6.11 -1.41
N SER A 12 -16.59 6.09 -2.46
CA SER A 12 -15.58 5.05 -2.64
C SER A 12 -14.39 5.56 -3.46
N PRO A 13 -13.19 4.99 -3.27
CA PRO A 13 -12.01 5.38 -4.05
C PRO A 13 -12.18 5.07 -5.55
N GLN A 14 -12.97 4.07 -5.92
CA GLN A 14 -13.26 3.75 -7.32
C GLN A 14 -14.02 4.88 -8.02
N LYS A 15 -14.93 5.57 -7.31
CA LYS A 15 -15.61 6.76 -7.85
C LYS A 15 -14.64 7.90 -8.12
N LEU A 16 -13.66 8.11 -7.23
CA LEU A 16 -12.60 9.10 -7.45
C LEU A 16 -11.74 8.75 -8.67
N VAL A 17 -11.32 7.49 -8.81
CA VAL A 17 -10.56 6.99 -9.97
C VAL A 17 -11.36 7.20 -11.27
N SER A 18 -12.66 6.90 -11.25
CA SER A 18 -13.55 7.09 -12.40
C SER A 18 -13.72 8.56 -12.75
N TYR A 19 -13.82 9.44 -11.76
CA TYR A 19 -13.91 10.90 -11.94
C TYR A 19 -12.66 11.49 -12.62
N PHE A 20 -11.48 10.92 -12.38
CA PHE A 20 -10.25 11.28 -13.12
C PHE A 20 -10.09 10.58 -14.48
N GLY A 21 -10.99 9.65 -14.81
CA GLY A 21 -10.97 8.92 -16.08
C GLY A 21 -9.81 7.93 -16.20
N LEU A 22 -9.33 7.42 -15.06
CA LEU A 22 -8.22 6.47 -14.98
C LEU A 22 -8.68 5.00 -15.07
N ASN A 23 -10.00 4.76 -15.07
CA ASN A 23 -10.55 3.41 -15.19
C ASN A 23 -10.46 2.93 -16.66
N PRO A 24 -9.96 1.71 -16.96
CA PRO A 24 -10.07 1.12 -18.29
C PRO A 24 -11.53 1.08 -18.74
N ARG A 25 -11.78 1.42 -20.01
CA ARG A 25 -13.11 1.29 -20.59
C ARG A 25 -13.40 -0.21 -20.78
N VAL A 26 -14.39 -0.70 -20.06
CA VAL A 26 -14.88 -2.08 -20.23
C VAL A 26 -15.89 -2.08 -21.38
N ARG A 27 -15.66 -2.93 -22.37
CA ARG A 27 -16.67 -3.30 -23.36
C ARG A 27 -17.08 -4.73 -23.07
N GLN A 28 -18.32 -4.90 -22.60
CA GLN A 28 -18.95 -6.20 -22.45
C GLN A 28 -20.26 -6.14 -23.25
N SER A 29 -20.22 -6.69 -24.45
CA SER A 29 -21.39 -6.93 -25.29
C SER A 29 -21.61 -8.44 -25.31
N GLY A 30 -22.45 -8.95 -24.41
CA GLY A 30 -22.82 -10.38 -24.31
C GLY A 30 -22.38 -11.10 -23.03
N LEU A 31 -22.65 -12.42 -22.96
CA LEU A 31 -22.30 -13.35 -21.88
C LEU A 31 -20.79 -13.67 -21.78
N GLY A 32 -19.98 -13.11 -22.69
CA GLY A 32 -18.53 -13.32 -22.72
C GLY A 32 -17.73 -12.50 -21.68
N PRO A 33 -16.43 -12.79 -21.52
CA PRO A 33 -15.55 -12.07 -20.61
C PRO A 33 -15.48 -10.57 -20.92
N ALA A 34 -15.50 -9.74 -19.89
CA ALA A 34 -15.37 -8.29 -20.02
C ALA A 34 -14.01 -7.89 -20.63
N HIS A 35 -14.03 -7.32 -21.83
CA HIS A 35 -12.82 -6.83 -22.50
C HIS A 35 -12.46 -5.43 -21.98
N HIS A 36 -11.26 -5.28 -21.45
CA HIS A 36 -10.75 -4.02 -20.92
C HIS A 36 -9.89 -3.33 -21.98
N GLY A 37 -10.33 -2.16 -22.46
CA GLY A 37 -9.65 -1.37 -23.48
C GLY A 37 -8.88 -0.17 -22.91
N ARG A 38 -8.72 0.87 -23.74
CA ARG A 38 -8.11 2.15 -23.37
C ARG A 38 -8.83 2.77 -22.16
N ILE A 39 -8.13 3.59 -21.38
CA ILE A 39 -8.74 4.37 -20.29
C ILE A 39 -9.92 5.19 -20.80
N SER A 40 -10.96 5.36 -19.97
CA SER A 40 -12.18 6.09 -20.35
C SER A 40 -11.88 7.52 -20.79
N LYS A 41 -10.86 8.13 -20.19
CA LYS A 41 -10.51 9.55 -20.32
C LYS A 41 -11.60 10.52 -19.86
N ALA A 42 -12.70 10.03 -19.28
CA ALA A 42 -13.79 10.83 -18.76
C ALA A 42 -13.32 11.68 -17.56
N GLY A 43 -13.45 13.01 -17.64
CA GLY A 43 -12.99 13.93 -16.59
C GLY A 43 -11.86 14.86 -17.02
N ARG A 44 -11.37 15.67 -16.09
CA ARG A 44 -10.40 16.75 -16.37
C ARG A 44 -9.03 16.19 -16.81
N SER A 45 -8.64 16.46 -18.05
CA SER A 45 -7.36 16.04 -18.64
C SER A 45 -6.16 16.49 -17.81
N HIS A 46 -6.19 17.71 -17.28
CA HIS A 46 -5.12 18.28 -16.48
C HIS A 46 -4.89 17.50 -15.16
N ALA A 47 -5.96 17.14 -14.45
CA ALA A 47 -5.83 16.37 -13.22
C ALA A 47 -5.27 14.96 -13.47
N ARG A 48 -5.66 14.34 -14.58
CA ARG A 48 -5.09 13.06 -15.02
C ARG A 48 -3.60 13.19 -15.36
N ALA A 49 -3.21 14.23 -16.08
CA ALA A 49 -1.80 14.49 -16.40
C ALA A 49 -0.98 14.65 -15.11
N MET A 50 -1.47 15.41 -14.15
CA MET A 50 -0.79 15.58 -12.85
C MET A 50 -0.66 14.29 -12.06
N LEU A 51 -1.69 13.44 -12.05
CA LEU A 51 -1.59 12.10 -11.42
C LEU A 51 -0.59 11.19 -12.13
N VAL A 52 -0.48 11.30 -13.45
CA VAL A 52 0.51 10.54 -14.23
C VAL A 52 1.93 11.01 -13.91
N GLU A 53 2.18 12.32 -13.87
CA GLU A 53 3.49 12.87 -13.47
C GLU A 53 3.84 12.49 -12.02
N ALA A 54 2.86 12.54 -11.12
CA ALA A 54 3.05 12.07 -9.75
C ALA A 54 3.38 10.57 -9.69
N ALA A 55 2.75 9.75 -10.54
CA ALA A 55 3.06 8.33 -10.67
C ALA A 55 4.49 8.09 -11.17
N TRP A 56 4.98 8.91 -12.11
CA TRP A 56 6.37 8.87 -12.56
C TRP A 56 7.35 9.19 -11.44
N ALA A 57 7.09 10.24 -10.65
CA ALA A 57 7.91 10.58 -9.52
C ALA A 57 7.90 9.47 -8.45
N ALA A 58 6.72 8.92 -8.14
CA ALA A 58 6.56 7.83 -7.17
C ALA A 58 7.25 6.52 -7.62
N ALA A 59 7.27 6.23 -8.92
CA ALA A 59 7.95 5.05 -9.46
C ALA A 59 9.48 5.11 -9.37
N LYS A 60 10.06 6.31 -9.24
CA LYS A 60 11.51 6.51 -9.07
C LYS A 60 11.97 6.41 -7.61
N ALA A 61 11.06 6.68 -6.67
CA ALA A 61 11.38 6.60 -5.25
C ALA A 61 11.39 5.14 -4.76
N PRO A 62 12.34 4.73 -3.90
CA PRO A 62 12.32 3.40 -3.31
C PRO A 62 11.05 3.21 -2.45
N GLY A 63 10.51 2.01 -2.45
CA GLY A 63 9.32 1.67 -1.68
C GLY A 63 8.33 0.75 -2.40
N PRO A 64 7.25 0.33 -1.73
CA PRO A 64 6.30 -0.67 -2.25
C PRO A 64 5.55 -0.22 -3.52
N LEU A 65 5.48 1.09 -3.79
CA LEU A 65 4.91 1.62 -5.04
C LEU A 65 5.81 1.34 -6.24
N ARG A 66 7.13 1.42 -6.06
CA ARG A 66 8.12 1.08 -7.10
C ARG A 66 8.09 -0.40 -7.45
N ALA A 67 8.12 -1.29 -6.46
CA ALA A 67 7.95 -2.73 -6.70
C ALA A 67 6.62 -3.05 -7.41
N PHE A 68 5.52 -2.39 -7.02
CA PHE A 68 4.25 -2.50 -7.75
C PHE A 68 4.38 -2.09 -9.22
N PHE A 69 5.00 -0.94 -9.50
CA PHE A 69 5.20 -0.43 -10.85
C PHE A 69 6.06 -1.38 -11.69
N ILE A 70 7.20 -1.84 -11.17
CA ILE A 70 8.12 -2.76 -11.86
C ILE A 70 7.40 -4.06 -12.23
N ARG A 71 6.65 -4.64 -11.29
CA ARG A 71 5.87 -5.86 -11.52
C ARG A 71 4.85 -5.71 -12.64
N ILE A 72 4.12 -4.60 -12.70
CA ILE A 72 3.15 -4.37 -13.77
C ILE A 72 3.85 -4.08 -15.10
N ARG A 73 4.94 -3.31 -15.08
CA ARG A 73 5.76 -3.00 -16.26
C ARG A 73 6.25 -4.27 -16.93
N ALA A 74 6.74 -5.24 -16.15
CA ALA A 74 7.21 -6.53 -16.66
C ALA A 74 6.11 -7.34 -17.36
N ARG A 75 4.84 -7.22 -16.94
CA ARG A 75 3.72 -8.04 -17.45
C ARG A 75 2.90 -7.39 -18.57
N ARG A 76 2.84 -6.06 -18.61
CA ARG A 76 1.90 -5.29 -19.44
C ARG A 76 2.54 -4.10 -20.17
N GLY A 77 3.83 -3.87 -19.96
CA GLY A 77 4.55 -2.75 -20.56
C GLY A 77 4.44 -1.44 -19.78
N HIS A 78 5.28 -0.48 -20.17
CA HIS A 78 5.53 0.75 -19.42
C HIS A 78 4.30 1.66 -19.31
N GLN A 79 3.62 1.94 -20.43
CA GLN A 79 2.47 2.85 -20.45
C GLN A 79 1.33 2.35 -19.54
N ILE A 80 1.06 1.04 -19.56
CA ILE A 80 0.03 0.43 -18.71
C ILE A 80 0.44 0.49 -17.23
N ALA A 81 1.72 0.28 -16.92
CA ALA A 81 2.22 0.37 -15.56
C ALA A 81 2.08 1.77 -14.96
N VAL A 82 2.35 2.82 -15.74
CA VAL A 82 2.18 4.22 -15.32
C VAL A 82 0.72 4.51 -14.96
N VAL A 83 -0.22 4.11 -15.82
CA VAL A 83 -1.65 4.32 -15.57
C VAL A 83 -2.13 3.51 -14.37
N ALA A 84 -1.67 2.26 -14.24
CA ALA A 84 -1.97 1.43 -13.08
C ALA A 84 -1.44 2.06 -11.79
N MET A 85 -0.26 2.69 -11.85
CA MET A 85 0.34 3.40 -10.73
C MET A 85 -0.46 4.66 -10.36
N ALA A 86 -0.85 5.47 -11.34
CA ALA A 86 -1.71 6.64 -11.13
C ALA A 86 -3.05 6.26 -10.47
N ARG A 87 -3.66 5.15 -10.88
CA ARG A 87 -4.89 4.62 -10.26
C ARG A 87 -4.67 4.22 -8.79
N LYS A 88 -3.55 3.57 -8.48
CA LYS A 88 -3.20 3.18 -7.11
C LYS A 88 -2.93 4.43 -6.25
N LEU A 89 -2.26 5.44 -6.79
CA LEU A 89 -2.05 6.72 -6.11
C LEU A 89 -3.38 7.43 -5.82
N ALA A 90 -4.30 7.50 -6.78
CA ALA A 90 -5.61 8.11 -6.54
C ALA A 90 -6.38 7.41 -5.40
N THR A 91 -6.30 6.08 -5.33
CA THR A 91 -6.90 5.28 -4.24
C THR A 91 -6.25 5.60 -2.90
N LEU A 92 -4.91 5.68 -2.87
CA LEU A 92 -4.16 6.04 -1.67
C LEU A 92 -4.48 7.47 -1.21
N CYS A 93 -4.57 8.43 -2.12
CA CYS A 93 -4.97 9.80 -1.81
C CYS A 93 -6.36 9.85 -1.18
N TRP A 94 -7.33 9.07 -1.68
CA TRP A 94 -8.64 8.97 -1.07
C TRP A 94 -8.54 8.48 0.38
N HIS A 95 -7.83 7.37 0.64
CA HIS A 95 -7.68 6.84 2.00
C HIS A 95 -6.96 7.81 2.94
N MET A 96 -5.88 8.45 2.49
CA MET A 96 -5.15 9.43 3.30
C MET A 96 -6.03 10.64 3.66
N LEU A 97 -6.83 11.12 2.71
CA LEU A 97 -7.72 12.27 2.94
C LEU A 97 -8.92 11.89 3.82
N THR A 98 -9.51 10.71 3.63
CA THR A 98 -10.67 10.25 4.42
C THR A 98 -10.28 9.88 5.85
N LYS A 99 -9.10 9.28 6.06
CA LYS A 99 -8.63 8.86 7.38
C LYS A 99 -7.78 9.90 8.10
N CYS A 100 -7.42 10.99 7.41
CA CYS A 100 -6.44 11.97 7.88
C CYS A 100 -5.12 11.33 8.34
N GLU A 101 -4.69 10.28 7.65
CA GLU A 101 -3.46 9.54 7.93
C GLU A 101 -2.41 9.84 6.86
N ASP A 102 -1.17 10.03 7.29
CA ASP A 102 -0.04 10.16 6.37
C ASP A 102 0.33 8.81 5.74
N TYR A 103 0.93 8.86 4.56
CA TYR A 103 1.44 7.66 3.90
C TYR A 103 2.53 7.00 4.77
N HIS A 104 2.28 5.77 5.20
CA HIS A 104 3.14 5.04 6.14
C HIS A 104 4.62 4.93 5.71
N TRP A 105 4.88 4.76 4.41
CA TRP A 105 6.24 4.68 3.88
C TRP A 105 6.74 6.02 3.31
N ALA A 106 6.19 7.13 3.78
CA ALA A 106 6.71 8.45 3.48
C ALA A 106 8.07 8.66 4.18
N ARG A 107 8.89 9.51 3.59
CA ARG A 107 10.18 9.91 4.16
C ARG A 107 9.97 11.20 4.96
N PRO A 108 9.95 11.17 6.30
CA PRO A 108 9.54 12.32 7.12
C PRO A 108 10.35 13.58 6.82
N SER A 109 11.68 13.45 6.67
CA SER A 109 12.55 14.59 6.36
C SER A 109 12.17 15.27 5.03
N LEU A 110 11.88 14.47 4.00
CA LEU A 110 11.47 14.96 2.69
C LEU A 110 10.09 15.62 2.74
N VAL A 111 9.15 15.04 3.49
CA VAL A 111 7.80 15.61 3.65
C VAL A 111 7.87 16.98 4.32
N ILE A 112 8.61 17.10 5.42
CA ILE A 112 8.80 18.38 6.13
C ILE A 112 9.45 19.41 5.21
N HIS A 113 10.47 19.00 4.44
CA HIS A 113 11.14 19.88 3.48
C HIS A 113 10.18 20.37 2.38
N LYS A 114 9.39 19.47 1.80
CA LYS A 114 8.41 19.83 0.75
C LYS A 114 7.28 20.70 1.30
N ARG A 115 6.77 20.37 2.49
CA ARG A 115 5.76 21.18 3.19
C ARG A 115 6.29 22.58 3.44
N ARG A 116 7.52 22.72 3.92
CA ARG A 116 8.14 24.03 4.14
C ARG A 116 8.31 24.83 2.86
N ALA A 117 8.73 24.19 1.76
CA ALA A 117 8.82 24.85 0.47
C ALA A 117 7.44 25.37 -0.02
N MET A 118 6.38 24.59 0.21
CA MET A 118 5.00 25.01 -0.11
C MET A 118 4.53 26.17 0.78
N GLU A 119 4.85 26.16 2.07
CA GLU A 119 4.53 27.27 2.97
C GLU A 119 5.17 28.58 2.51
N LEU A 120 6.45 28.54 2.13
CA LEU A 120 7.16 29.70 1.60
C LEU A 120 6.54 30.19 0.28
N ALA A 121 6.17 29.28 -0.62
CA ALA A 121 5.48 29.61 -1.87
C ALA A 121 4.08 30.20 -1.63
N ALA A 122 3.43 29.84 -0.53
CA ALA A 122 2.14 30.40 -0.09
C ALA A 122 2.28 31.75 0.65
N GLY A 123 3.48 32.33 0.69
CA GLY A 123 3.73 33.65 1.30
C GLY A 123 3.97 33.63 2.82
N GLN A 124 4.12 32.45 3.44
CA GLN A 124 4.46 32.38 4.86
C GLN A 124 5.87 32.96 5.11
N PRO A 125 6.09 33.68 6.23
CA PRO A 125 7.35 34.32 6.48
C PRO A 125 8.48 33.30 6.61
N GLN A 126 9.63 33.66 6.05
CA GLN A 126 10.86 32.92 6.26
C GLN A 126 11.32 33.13 7.71
N LYS A 127 11.40 32.04 8.48
CA LYS A 127 12.00 32.07 9.82
C LYS A 127 13.49 32.38 9.69
N LYS A 128 13.89 33.61 9.99
CA LYS A 128 15.29 34.04 10.06
C LYS A 128 15.85 33.72 11.45
N GLY A 129 17.05 33.16 11.51
CA GLY A 129 17.73 32.84 12.76
C GLY A 129 18.86 31.84 12.58
N ASN A 130 19.77 31.78 13.56
CA ASN A 130 20.96 30.93 13.50
C ASN A 130 20.67 29.43 13.79
N LYS A 131 19.44 29.10 14.20
CA LYS A 131 19.02 27.73 14.52
C LYS A 131 18.47 27.03 13.28
N ARG A 132 18.99 25.83 13.01
CA ARG A 132 18.50 24.97 11.92
C ARG A 132 17.10 24.45 12.24
N GLY A 133 16.12 24.71 11.37
CA GLY A 133 14.75 24.24 11.55
C GLY A 133 14.56 22.77 11.16
N ALA A 134 13.38 22.21 11.46
CA ALA A 134 13.04 20.81 11.15
C ALA A 134 13.21 20.42 9.67
N SER A 135 13.02 21.38 8.75
CA SER A 135 13.25 21.18 7.30
C SER A 135 14.71 20.89 6.94
N TYR A 136 15.67 21.26 7.79
CA TYR A 136 17.10 20.98 7.55
C TYR A 136 17.42 19.50 7.65
N ALA A 137 16.60 18.71 8.36
CA ALA A 137 16.78 17.26 8.50
C ALA A 137 16.96 16.57 7.14
N TYR A 138 16.29 17.03 6.09
CA TYR A 138 16.45 16.52 4.73
C TYR A 138 17.87 16.70 4.16
N ASN A 139 18.59 17.75 4.55
CA ASN A 139 19.95 18.01 4.07
C ASN A 139 20.97 17.07 4.71
N VAL A 140 20.64 16.46 5.86
CA VAL A 140 21.48 15.47 6.52
C VAL A 140 21.50 14.17 5.70
N LYS A 141 22.65 13.88 5.08
CA LYS A 141 22.83 12.73 4.19
C LYS A 141 22.54 11.40 4.89
N GLU A 142 23.05 11.24 6.10
CA GLU A 142 22.88 10.00 6.88
C GLU A 142 21.40 9.72 7.18
N LEU A 143 20.64 10.75 7.60
CA LEU A 143 19.20 10.60 7.81
C LEU A 143 18.47 10.20 6.53
N ARG A 144 18.81 10.84 5.40
CA ARG A 144 18.23 10.46 4.10
C ARG A 144 18.53 9.02 3.74
N GLN A 145 19.73 8.52 4.02
CA GLN A 145 20.12 7.14 3.76
C GLN A 145 19.33 6.16 4.64
N ARG A 146 19.22 6.44 5.95
CA ARG A 146 18.43 5.63 6.88
C ARG A 146 16.96 5.55 6.46
N GLU A 147 16.33 6.69 6.12
CA GLU A 147 14.96 6.71 5.62
C GLU A 147 14.79 5.95 4.28
N ALA A 148 15.81 5.99 3.42
CA ALA A 148 15.79 5.23 2.17
C ALA A 148 15.88 3.72 2.42
N GLN A 149 16.73 3.28 3.37
CA GLN A 149 16.84 1.87 3.75
C GLN A 149 15.53 1.30 4.30
N VAL A 150 14.80 2.07 5.12
CA VAL A 150 13.47 1.66 5.61
C VAL A 150 12.50 1.49 4.45
N ALA A 151 12.51 2.41 3.47
CA ALA A 151 11.67 2.30 2.28
C ALA A 151 12.06 1.10 1.40
N GLU A 152 13.35 0.81 1.25
CA GLU A 152 13.86 -0.37 0.54
C GLU A 152 13.47 -1.68 1.24
N GLN A 153 13.54 -1.73 2.58
CA GLN A 153 13.09 -2.89 3.33
C GLN A 153 11.59 -3.13 3.15
N ALA A 154 10.78 -2.06 3.15
CA ALA A 154 9.36 -2.15 2.84
C ALA A 154 9.11 -2.61 1.40
N GLU A 155 9.94 -2.19 0.44
CA GLU A 155 9.89 -2.67 -0.95
C GLU A 155 10.13 -4.19 -1.02
N ARG A 156 11.19 -4.69 -0.40
CA ARG A 156 11.49 -6.14 -0.33
C ARG A 156 10.38 -6.92 0.37
N SER A 157 9.85 -6.39 1.47
CA SER A 157 8.75 -7.00 2.21
C SER A 157 7.50 -7.13 1.33
N TYR A 158 7.21 -6.10 0.53
CA TYR A 158 6.11 -6.12 -0.43
C TYR A 158 6.36 -7.10 -1.57
N GLU A 159 7.58 -7.19 -2.09
CA GLU A 159 7.95 -8.18 -3.12
C GLU A 159 7.75 -9.61 -2.63
N HIS A 160 8.24 -9.92 -1.43
CA HIS A 160 8.06 -11.22 -0.79
C HIS A 160 6.58 -11.53 -0.58
N PHE A 161 5.83 -10.59 0.01
CA PHE A 161 4.39 -10.74 0.21
C PHE A 161 3.67 -11.06 -1.11
N VAL A 162 4.00 -10.34 -2.17
CA VAL A 162 3.41 -10.54 -3.50
C VAL A 162 3.82 -11.86 -4.13
N ALA A 163 5.06 -12.32 -3.94
CA ALA A 163 5.55 -13.57 -4.49
C ALA A 163 4.84 -14.78 -3.85
N VAL A 164 4.59 -14.70 -2.55
CA VAL A 164 3.90 -15.73 -1.77
C VAL A 164 2.37 -15.66 -1.95
N TRP A 165 1.83 -14.49 -2.33
CA TRP A 165 0.39 -14.30 -2.45
C TRP A 165 -0.22 -15.15 -3.58
N GLN A 166 -0.99 -16.17 -3.20
CA GLN A 166 -1.77 -17.00 -4.11
C GLN A 166 -3.20 -16.46 -4.26
N PRO A 167 -3.67 -16.16 -5.49
CA PRO A 167 -5.01 -15.59 -5.71
C PRO A 167 -6.16 -16.58 -5.47
N ARG A 168 -5.87 -17.88 -5.36
CA ARG A 168 -6.84 -18.92 -5.03
C ARG A 168 -6.21 -19.88 -4.04
N PRO A 169 -6.84 -20.19 -2.89
CA PRO A 169 -6.39 -21.28 -2.04
C PRO A 169 -6.40 -22.59 -2.85
N PRO A 170 -5.47 -23.53 -2.60
CA PRO A 170 -5.51 -24.82 -3.25
C PRO A 170 -6.87 -25.48 -2.99
N LYS A 171 -7.53 -25.97 -4.05
CA LYS A 171 -8.75 -26.76 -3.89
C LYS A 171 -8.37 -28.01 -3.08
N HIS A 172 -8.88 -28.15 -1.86
CA HIS A 172 -8.93 -29.46 -1.22
C HIS A 172 -9.75 -30.36 -2.13
N GLY A 173 -9.09 -31.32 -2.77
CA GLY A 173 -9.76 -32.33 -3.57
C GLY A 173 -10.74 -33.07 -2.68
N VAL A 174 -12.01 -33.03 -3.05
CA VAL A 174 -12.98 -34.03 -2.60
C VAL A 174 -12.56 -35.34 -3.28
N GLY A 175 -11.61 -36.04 -2.68
CA GLY A 175 -11.34 -37.43 -2.97
C GLY A 175 -12.28 -38.26 -2.11
N CYS A 176 -13.19 -38.99 -2.74
CA CYS A 176 -13.97 -40.03 -2.08
C CYS A 176 -13.05 -40.96 -1.29
N ALA A 177 -13.29 -41.08 0.01
CA ALA A 177 -12.72 -42.14 0.81
C ALA A 177 -13.40 -43.47 0.47
N ALA A 178 -12.71 -44.31 -0.28
CA ALA A 178 -12.88 -45.76 -0.40
C ALA A 178 -11.51 -46.28 -0.91
N ALA A 179 -10.85 -47.30 -0.36
CA ALA A 179 -11.28 -48.41 0.45
C ALA A 179 -10.11 -48.94 1.31
N SER A 180 -10.49 -49.59 2.42
CA SER A 180 -9.85 -50.72 3.10
C SER A 180 -8.37 -51.06 2.82
N ASN A 181 -7.57 -51.11 3.89
CA ASN A 181 -7.03 -52.41 4.29
C ASN A 181 -6.85 -52.49 5.81
N ARG A 182 -7.42 -53.53 6.41
CA ARG A 182 -7.32 -53.90 7.83
C ARG A 182 -6.47 -55.17 7.86
N GLN A 183 -5.30 -55.11 8.50
CA GLN A 183 -4.42 -56.18 9.01
C GLN A 183 -3.06 -55.49 9.20
N GLY A 184 -2.56 -55.17 10.40
CA GLY A 184 -2.44 -55.98 11.60
C GLY A 184 -0.94 -56.29 11.74
N LEU A 185 -0.29 -55.73 12.78
CA LEU A 185 0.88 -56.25 13.52
C LEU A 185 1.45 -55.14 14.42
N ASP A 186 1.03 -55.20 15.68
CA ASP A 186 1.83 -55.15 16.91
C ASP A 186 2.96 -54.12 17.07
N GLY A 187 2.82 -53.26 18.09
CA GLY A 187 3.92 -52.49 18.68
C GLY A 187 3.50 -51.23 19.45
N LEU A 188 2.94 -51.39 20.66
CA LEU A 188 3.06 -50.38 21.74
C LEU A 188 4.44 -50.54 22.43
N PRO A 189 4.98 -49.62 23.27
CA PRO A 189 4.30 -48.59 24.08
C PRO A 189 5.02 -47.22 24.25
N GLY A 190 4.42 -46.29 25.00
CA GLY A 190 5.11 -45.17 25.68
C GLY A 190 4.57 -43.77 25.33
N ASP A 191 3.45 -43.29 25.88
CA ASP A 191 3.18 -42.79 27.25
C ASP A 191 3.30 -41.25 27.37
N ALA A 192 2.51 -40.72 28.31
CA ALA A 192 2.54 -39.40 28.95
C ALA A 192 1.87 -38.20 28.26
N SER A 193 0.55 -38.14 28.45
CA SER A 193 -0.15 -36.98 29.00
C SER A 193 0.73 -36.16 29.97
N SER A 194 0.94 -34.86 29.69
CA SER A 194 0.94 -33.78 30.69
C SER A 194 1.45 -32.47 30.06
N ARG A 195 0.60 -31.44 30.11
CA ARG A 195 0.91 -29.99 30.31
C ARG A 195 -0.19 -29.13 29.70
N ARG A 196 -1.38 -29.23 30.31
CA ARG A 196 -2.38 -28.18 30.33
C ARG A 196 -2.69 -27.92 31.81
N ALA A 197 -2.74 -26.63 32.17
CA ALA A 197 -3.12 -26.04 33.47
C ALA A 197 -1.96 -25.49 34.32
N THR A 198 -2.29 -24.37 34.99
CA THR A 198 -1.47 -23.46 35.83
C THR A 198 -0.64 -22.45 35.02
N LEU A 199 -0.74 -21.12 35.16
CA LEU A 199 -1.30 -20.24 36.18
C LEU A 199 -2.09 -19.08 35.56
N ARG A 200 -3.28 -18.80 36.12
CA ARG A 200 -3.96 -17.52 36.07
C ARG A 200 -4.34 -17.22 37.52
N HIS A 201 -3.70 -16.24 38.17
CA HIS A 201 -4.17 -15.43 39.30
C HIS A 201 -2.96 -14.86 40.05
N GLU A 202 -2.88 -13.54 40.15
CA GLU A 202 -2.66 -12.80 41.40
C GLU A 202 -2.67 -11.30 41.03
N VAL A 203 -3.84 -10.70 41.27
CA VAL A 203 -4.07 -9.25 41.26
C VAL A 203 -4.14 -8.83 42.71
N GLY A 204 -3.34 -7.83 43.07
CA GLY A 204 -3.60 -6.91 44.17
C GLY A 204 -2.73 -7.09 45.41
N ARG A 205 -1.94 -6.06 45.73
CA ARG A 205 -2.15 -5.18 46.90
C ARG A 205 -0.89 -4.33 47.16
N THR A 206 -1.02 -3.02 47.00
CA THR A 206 -0.14 -2.01 47.62
C THR A 206 -0.65 -1.67 49.02
N PRO A 207 0.22 -1.29 49.96
CA PRO A 207 -0.18 -0.43 51.07
C PRO A 207 0.55 0.93 51.02
N LYS A 208 -0.18 1.95 51.47
CA LYS A 208 0.30 3.28 51.81
C LYS A 208 1.06 3.23 53.14
N GLY A 209 2.06 4.10 53.26
CA GLY A 209 2.80 4.46 54.47
C GLY A 209 3.85 5.48 54.10
#